data_AF-A0A940YXT6-F1
#
_entry.id   AF-A0A940YXT6-F1
#
_cell.length_a   1.000
_cell.length_b   1.000
_cell.length_c   1.000
_cell.angle_alpha   90.00
_cell.angle_beta   90.00
_cell.angle_gamma   90.00
#
_symmetry.space_group_name_H-M   'P 1'
#
loop_
_entity.id
_entity.type
_entity.pdbx_description
1 polymer ?
#
loop_
_entity_poly.entity_id
_entity_poly.type
_entity_poly.pdbx_seq_one_letter_code
_entity_poly.pdbx_strand_id
1 'polypeptide(L)'
;MPVPVPRQRAIPAVESGQAQPASAVGGPSDAQADAEAPRKEARKEDTVENNTKPADTAHTAHTAPSPTSTTLTLLLIEDDPGGSTIVPELLDSSGKPIRVRTARNLTEAERLLTDDVHCILLDLALPAPGRAGDGDDELAPLKHVLELAPRHAVLALTASGDAERGAEAVRVGAQDYLFRDELDGRLLSRAIRYAVERKRSDTAERRLAEGKLRAQENARLERGLLPTPLLDGSALRFAARYRPGRSRALLGGDFYDTVRTPDGTVHAMIGDVCGHGPDEAALGVELRIAWRALTLAGLCGDQLLSTLQQVLEHERSDEEIFATLCTVDIAPDGRRAGLYLAGHPAPLVARPGRRPQLLPYDNNGPALGLLPGARWPRMEVELGAEWSLMLYTDGLIEGRVGDSGERLGQDGMVDMIRRQLSQGLRGEQLLRAAVNEVRELNGGELTDDVAVLLLDRGM
;
A
#
# COMPACT_ATOMS: atom_id res chain seq x y z
N MET A 1 -47.43 -23.08 -13.84
CA MET A 1 -47.10 -23.28 -12.41
C MET A 1 -46.09 -22.23 -12.02
N PRO A 2 -46.34 -21.36 -11.02
CA PRO A 2 -45.39 -20.34 -10.61
C PRO A 2 -44.29 -20.94 -9.73
N VAL A 3 -43.04 -20.52 -9.98
CA VAL A 3 -41.82 -20.93 -9.28
C VAL A 3 -41.76 -20.25 -7.90
N PRO A 4 -41.44 -20.96 -6.80
CA PRO A 4 -41.39 -20.36 -5.46
C PRO A 4 -40.09 -19.59 -5.20
N VAL A 5 -40.23 -18.39 -4.63
CA VAL A 5 -39.12 -17.54 -4.15
C VAL A 5 -38.55 -18.10 -2.83
N PRO A 6 -37.22 -18.23 -2.66
CA PRO A 6 -36.66 -18.71 -1.39
C PRO A 6 -36.66 -17.62 -0.30
N ARG A 7 -37.11 -18.01 0.90
CA ARG A 7 -37.10 -17.19 2.13
C ARG A 7 -35.67 -16.99 2.64
N GLN A 8 -35.29 -15.73 2.92
CA GLN A 8 -34.06 -15.38 3.62
C GLN A 8 -34.04 -15.94 5.05
N ARG A 9 -32.95 -16.62 5.42
CA ARG A 9 -32.68 -17.07 6.80
C ARG A 9 -32.11 -15.90 7.62
N ALA A 10 -32.71 -15.65 8.77
CA ALA A 10 -32.24 -14.69 9.76
C ALA A 10 -30.91 -15.13 10.40
N ILE A 11 -30.02 -14.16 10.62
CA ILE A 11 -28.72 -14.28 11.29
C ILE A 11 -28.95 -13.97 12.79
N PRO A 12 -28.51 -14.81 13.76
CA PRO A 12 -28.61 -14.48 15.17
C PRO A 12 -27.48 -13.54 15.62
N ALA A 13 -27.85 -12.59 16.48
CA ALA A 13 -26.99 -11.58 17.08
C ALA A 13 -25.96 -12.20 18.04
N VAL A 14 -24.72 -11.70 18.00
CA VAL A 14 -23.64 -12.07 18.93
C VAL A 14 -23.63 -11.06 20.08
N GLU A 15 -23.87 -11.57 21.28
CA GLU A 15 -23.79 -10.83 22.54
C GLU A 15 -22.36 -10.42 22.87
N SER A 16 -22.24 -9.21 23.40
CA SER A 16 -21.03 -8.54 23.84
C SER A 16 -20.81 -8.80 25.33
N GLY A 17 -19.73 -9.51 25.67
CA GLY A 17 -19.29 -9.74 27.05
C GLY A 17 -18.12 -8.82 27.42
N GLN A 18 -18.38 -7.82 28.25
CA GLN A 18 -17.40 -6.97 28.92
C GLN A 18 -16.68 -7.74 30.06
N ALA A 19 -15.38 -7.49 30.24
CA ALA A 19 -14.69 -7.74 31.50
C ALA A 19 -13.73 -6.58 31.81
N GLN A 20 -13.92 -6.01 33.01
CA GLN A 20 -13.19 -4.88 33.61
C GLN A 20 -12.12 -5.39 34.62
N PRO A 21 -11.28 -4.50 35.19
CA PRO A 21 -9.86 -4.75 35.47
C PRO A 21 -9.54 -5.15 36.92
N ALA A 22 -8.32 -5.66 37.14
CA ALA A 22 -7.73 -5.83 38.47
C ALA A 22 -6.54 -4.87 38.65
N SER A 23 -6.61 -4.14 39.77
CA SER A 23 -5.65 -3.18 40.28
C SER A 23 -4.60 -3.80 41.21
N ALA A 24 -3.47 -3.10 41.37
CA ALA A 24 -2.79 -2.77 42.62
C ALA A 24 -1.37 -3.35 42.91
N VAL A 25 -0.41 -2.41 42.96
CA VAL A 25 0.54 -2.11 44.06
C VAL A 25 1.85 -2.92 44.20
N GLY A 26 2.98 -2.17 44.26
CA GLY A 26 4.08 -2.44 45.21
C GLY A 26 5.51 -2.43 44.65
N GLY A 27 6.24 -1.31 44.76
CA GLY A 27 7.70 -1.30 45.05
C GLY A 27 7.93 -1.09 46.56
N PRO A 28 9.17 -1.00 47.13
CA PRO A 28 10.44 -0.56 46.50
C PRO A 28 11.75 -1.30 46.95
N SER A 29 12.89 -0.81 46.41
CA SER A 29 14.33 -0.73 46.84
C SER A 29 14.96 -1.79 47.79
N ASP A 30 16.24 -2.19 47.71
CA ASP A 30 17.45 -1.37 47.88
C ASP A 30 18.78 -2.16 47.69
N ALA A 31 19.83 -1.40 47.35
CA ALA A 31 21.24 -1.42 47.77
C ALA A 31 22.19 -2.65 47.60
N GLN A 32 23.34 -2.39 46.93
CA GLN A 32 24.76 -2.57 47.36
C GLN A 32 25.66 -2.54 46.10
N ALA A 33 26.70 -1.72 45.89
CA ALA A 33 27.82 -1.16 46.67
C ALA A 33 29.17 -1.76 46.17
N ASP A 34 30.00 -0.83 45.68
CA ASP A 34 31.45 -0.71 45.77
C ASP A 34 32.48 -1.59 45.03
N ALA A 35 33.56 -0.86 44.68
CA ALA A 35 34.99 -1.21 44.59
C ALA A 35 35.57 -1.34 43.16
N GLU A 36 36.78 -0.89 42.82
CA GLU A 36 37.80 0.02 43.35
C GLU A 36 38.89 0.08 42.25
N ALA A 37 39.63 1.19 42.09
CA ALA A 37 40.78 1.37 41.18
C ALA A 37 42.04 0.60 41.73
N PRO A 38 43.29 0.59 41.17
CA PRO A 38 44.01 1.72 40.54
C PRO A 38 45.13 1.46 39.49
N ARG A 39 45.50 2.57 38.81
CA ARG A 39 46.83 3.08 38.34
C ARG A 39 48.04 2.15 38.11
N LYS A 40 48.77 2.38 36.99
CA LYS A 40 50.20 2.79 36.97
C LYS A 40 50.73 3.24 35.60
N GLU A 41 51.67 4.19 35.65
CA GLU A 41 52.36 4.94 34.59
C GLU A 41 53.57 4.19 33.98
N ALA A 42 54.00 4.55 32.75
CA ALA A 42 55.29 5.24 32.47
C ALA A 42 55.84 5.06 31.02
N ARG A 43 56.20 6.21 30.39
CA ARG A 43 57.38 6.55 29.50
C ARG A 43 57.73 5.67 28.27
N LYS A 44 58.24 6.14 27.10
CA LYS A 44 58.87 7.40 26.63
C LYS A 44 59.09 7.33 25.08
N GLU A 45 59.07 8.48 24.40
CA GLU A 45 59.87 8.94 23.22
C GLU A 45 59.79 8.11 21.89
N ASP A 46 59.59 8.63 20.67
CA ASP A 46 60.12 9.86 20.05
C ASP A 46 59.47 10.19 18.67
N THR A 47 59.37 11.50 18.37
CA THR A 47 59.66 12.20 17.08
C THR A 47 58.70 12.18 15.85
N VAL A 48 58.05 13.36 15.65
CA VAL A 48 57.82 14.16 14.39
C VAL A 48 56.87 13.55 13.33
N GLU A 49 55.78 14.18 12.85
CA GLU A 49 55.68 15.48 12.14
C GLU A 49 54.21 15.97 12.04
N ASN A 50 54.06 17.29 11.85
CA ASN A 50 52.85 18.13 11.78
C ASN A 50 51.65 17.61 10.96
N ASN A 51 50.40 17.85 11.42
CA ASN A 51 49.56 18.94 10.85
C ASN A 51 48.28 19.21 11.66
N THR A 52 47.87 20.48 11.66
CA THR A 52 46.89 21.11 12.55
C THR A 52 45.46 21.09 11.99
N LYS A 53 44.48 20.62 12.77
CA LYS A 53 43.10 21.15 12.90
C LYS A 53 42.28 20.36 13.95
N PRO A 54 41.76 20.97 15.02
CA PRO A 54 40.84 20.28 15.93
C PRO A 54 39.40 20.34 15.42
N ALA A 55 38.74 19.18 15.52
CA ALA A 55 37.30 19.04 15.51
C ALA A 55 36.73 19.56 16.84
N ASP A 56 35.61 20.28 16.78
CA ASP A 56 34.81 20.59 17.95
C ASP A 56 33.42 19.97 17.76
N THR A 57 33.15 19.01 18.64
CA THR A 57 31.93 18.20 18.70
C THR A 57 30.79 19.02 19.30
N ALA A 58 29.80 19.40 18.48
CA ALA A 58 28.57 20.00 18.94
C ALA A 58 27.53 18.93 19.32
N HIS A 59 27.10 18.98 20.58
CA HIS A 59 25.90 18.31 21.09
C HIS A 59 24.65 18.66 20.26
N THR A 60 24.04 17.68 19.62
CA THR A 60 22.72 17.80 19.01
C THR A 60 21.63 17.48 20.04
N ALA A 61 21.11 18.53 20.68
CA ALA A 61 19.83 18.46 21.35
C ALA A 61 18.71 18.30 20.32
N HIS A 62 17.84 17.32 20.51
CA HIS A 62 16.63 17.10 19.73
C HIS A 62 15.68 18.29 19.89
N THR A 63 15.67 19.20 18.91
CA THR A 63 14.66 20.25 18.78
C THR A 63 13.43 19.64 18.10
N ALA A 64 12.30 19.61 18.81
CA ALA A 64 11.00 19.32 18.20
C ALA A 64 10.71 20.34 17.07
N PRO A 65 10.05 19.95 15.97
CA PRO A 65 9.78 20.87 14.86
C PRO A 65 8.85 22.00 15.31
N SER A 66 9.34 23.22 15.27
CA SER A 66 8.55 24.45 15.46
C SER A 66 7.46 24.55 14.39
N PRO A 67 6.23 25.01 14.71
CA PRO A 67 5.17 25.17 13.70
C PRO A 67 5.58 26.25 12.70
N THR A 68 5.70 25.86 11.43
CA THR A 68 6.03 26.74 10.31
C THR A 68 5.02 27.88 10.20
N SER A 69 5.47 29.14 10.29
CA SER A 69 4.61 30.31 10.18
C SER A 69 4.22 30.56 8.71
N THR A 70 3.13 29.95 8.26
CA THR A 70 2.57 30.19 6.92
C THR A 70 1.79 31.51 6.90
N THR A 71 2.16 32.42 6.00
CA THR A 71 1.37 33.61 5.64
C THR A 71 0.09 33.15 4.95
N LEU A 72 -1.08 33.56 5.44
CA LEU A 72 -2.37 33.20 4.83
C LEU A 72 -2.73 34.23 3.76
N THR A 73 -3.44 33.79 2.72
CA THR A 73 -4.01 34.66 1.67
C THR A 73 -5.53 34.62 1.75
N LEU A 74 -6.16 35.79 1.86
CA LEU A 74 -7.61 36.00 1.83
C LEU A 74 -8.02 36.56 0.47
N LEU A 75 -9.07 36.01 -0.14
CA LEU A 75 -9.77 36.62 -1.27
C LEU A 75 -11.07 37.23 -0.76
N LEU A 76 -11.17 38.56 -0.75
CA LEU A 76 -12.38 39.30 -0.46
C LEU A 76 -13.20 39.48 -1.74
N ILE A 77 -14.48 39.14 -1.72
CA ILE A 77 -15.41 39.35 -2.83
C ILE A 77 -16.52 40.28 -2.35
N GLU A 78 -16.58 41.50 -2.88
CA GLU A 78 -17.54 42.54 -2.49
C GLU A 78 -17.82 43.52 -3.65
N ASP A 79 -19.03 44.09 -3.76
CA ASP A 79 -19.43 45.04 -4.82
C ASP A 79 -19.48 46.49 -4.32
N ASP A 80 -18.44 46.93 -3.60
CA ASP A 80 -18.35 48.31 -3.09
C ASP A 80 -17.32 49.16 -3.88
N PRO A 81 -17.76 50.18 -4.64
CA PRO A 81 -16.87 51.12 -5.31
C PRO A 81 -16.27 52.21 -4.39
N GLY A 82 -16.76 52.33 -3.14
CA GLY A 82 -16.30 53.31 -2.14
C GLY A 82 -15.26 52.78 -1.15
N GLY A 83 -15.04 51.47 -1.14
CA GLY A 83 -14.09 50.79 -0.26
C GLY A 83 -14.48 50.95 1.21
N SER A 84 -15.10 49.93 1.79
CA SER A 84 -14.85 49.64 3.20
C SER A 84 -13.35 49.34 3.35
N THR A 85 -12.53 50.38 3.52
CA THR A 85 -11.08 50.33 3.79
C THR A 85 -10.72 49.50 5.03
N ILE A 86 -11.75 49.00 5.72
CA ILE A 86 -11.76 48.30 6.98
C ILE A 86 -11.01 46.95 6.88
N VAL A 87 -11.21 46.13 5.84
CA VAL A 87 -10.61 44.77 5.82
C VAL A 87 -9.07 44.78 5.69
N PRO A 88 -8.45 45.55 4.79
CA PRO A 88 -6.99 45.65 4.73
C PRO A 88 -6.38 46.38 5.95
N GLU A 89 -6.98 47.49 6.42
CA GLU A 89 -6.44 48.28 7.55
C GLU A 89 -6.52 47.54 8.90
N LEU A 90 -7.53 46.70 9.10
CA LEU A 90 -7.73 45.95 10.33
C LEU A 90 -6.70 44.83 10.55
N LEU A 91 -6.16 44.25 9.46
CA LEU A 91 -5.25 43.10 9.52
C LEU A 91 -3.79 43.45 9.80
N ASP A 92 -3.41 44.74 9.74
CA ASP A 92 -2.03 45.20 9.98
C ASP A 92 -1.66 45.28 11.48
N SER A 93 -2.63 45.27 12.40
CA SER A 93 -2.40 45.61 13.81
C SER A 93 -2.13 44.43 14.77
N SER A 94 -2.26 43.16 14.34
CA SER A 94 -2.50 42.05 15.29
C SER A 94 -1.66 40.77 15.14
N GLY A 95 -0.61 40.76 14.30
CA GLY A 95 0.43 39.73 14.32
C GLY A 95 0.26 38.61 13.28
N LYS A 96 1.33 38.44 12.47
CA LYS A 96 1.48 37.66 11.22
C LYS A 96 0.61 38.20 10.05
N PRO A 97 1.22 38.66 8.95
CA PRO A 97 0.48 39.28 7.85
C PRO A 97 -0.47 38.28 7.19
N ILE A 98 -1.69 38.72 6.91
CA ILE A 98 -2.62 38.03 6.01
C ILE A 98 -2.65 38.85 4.72
N ARG A 99 -2.32 38.21 3.59
CA ARG A 99 -2.34 38.87 2.29
C ARG A 99 -3.77 38.95 1.78
N VAL A 100 -4.26 40.14 1.48
CA VAL A 100 -5.63 40.31 0.94
C VAL A 100 -5.56 40.53 -0.57
N ARG A 101 -6.43 39.83 -1.30
CA ARG A 101 -6.79 40.10 -2.70
C ARG A 101 -8.27 40.45 -2.74
N THR A 102 -8.67 41.42 -3.55
CA THR A 102 -10.07 41.85 -3.63
C THR A 102 -10.60 41.64 -5.04
N ALA A 103 -11.80 41.10 -5.14
CA ALA A 103 -12.58 40.93 -6.36
C ALA A 103 -13.91 41.68 -6.23
N ARG A 104 -14.31 42.40 -7.28
CA ARG A 104 -15.54 43.22 -7.28
C ARG A 104 -16.80 42.44 -7.66
N ASN A 105 -16.62 41.23 -8.16
CA ASN A 105 -17.69 40.34 -8.61
C ASN A 105 -17.15 38.91 -8.73
N LEU A 106 -18.04 37.96 -8.95
CA LEU A 106 -17.70 36.54 -9.08
C LEU A 106 -16.77 36.26 -10.28
N THR A 107 -16.93 36.97 -11.40
CA THR A 107 -16.07 36.83 -12.59
C THR A 107 -14.62 37.26 -12.31
N GLU A 108 -14.42 38.33 -11.53
CA GLU A 108 -13.08 38.74 -11.07
C GLU A 108 -12.53 37.77 -10.03
N ALA A 109 -13.39 37.26 -9.13
CA ALA A 109 -13.00 36.28 -8.13
C ALA A 109 -12.47 35.00 -8.78
N GLU A 110 -13.12 34.50 -9.84
CA GLU A 110 -12.65 33.35 -10.63
C GLU A 110 -11.24 33.53 -11.19
N ARG A 111 -10.89 34.74 -11.62
CA ARG A 111 -9.54 35.04 -12.15
C ARG A 111 -8.48 35.15 -11.06
N LEU A 112 -8.88 35.60 -9.87
CA LEU A 112 -7.98 35.81 -8.73
C LEU A 112 -7.85 34.58 -7.82
N LEU A 113 -8.76 33.61 -7.96
CA LEU A 113 -8.75 32.35 -7.24
C LEU A 113 -7.62 31.46 -7.75
N THR A 114 -6.68 31.17 -6.86
CA THR A 114 -5.52 30.33 -7.11
C THR A 114 -5.30 29.41 -5.92
N ASP A 115 -4.43 28.39 -6.08
CA ASP A 115 -4.14 27.42 -5.01
C ASP A 115 -3.49 28.04 -3.76
N ASP A 116 -2.91 29.25 -3.86
CA ASP A 116 -2.34 29.97 -2.72
C ASP A 116 -3.37 30.82 -1.94
N VAL A 117 -4.61 30.92 -2.41
CA VAL A 117 -5.72 31.47 -1.62
C VAL A 117 -6.12 30.45 -0.56
N HIS A 118 -6.19 30.88 0.70
CA HIS A 118 -6.50 30.01 1.83
C HIS A 118 -7.95 30.16 2.31
N CYS A 119 -8.47 31.38 2.25
CA CYS A 119 -9.81 31.72 2.68
C CYS A 119 -10.45 32.70 1.70
N ILE A 120 -11.76 32.62 1.54
CA ILE A 120 -12.60 33.55 0.79
C ILE A 120 -13.49 34.23 1.83
N LEU A 121 -13.57 35.55 1.80
CA LEU A 121 -14.59 36.31 2.52
C LEU A 121 -15.59 36.82 1.47
N LEU A 122 -16.79 36.29 1.50
CA LEU A 122 -17.84 36.56 0.52
C LEU A 122 -18.90 37.47 1.13
N ASP A 123 -19.07 38.64 0.55
CA ASP A 123 -20.22 39.50 0.84
C ASP A 123 -21.51 38.90 0.26
N LEU A 124 -22.47 38.60 1.13
CA LEU A 124 -23.76 38.07 0.70
C LEU A 124 -24.63 39.14 0.02
N ALA A 125 -24.33 40.43 0.17
CA ALA A 125 -25.04 41.50 -0.54
C ALA A 125 -24.71 41.54 -2.06
N LEU A 126 -23.80 40.70 -2.54
CA LEU A 126 -23.44 40.62 -3.95
C LEU A 126 -24.63 40.21 -4.83
N PRO A 127 -24.78 40.82 -6.02
CA PRO A 127 -25.80 40.41 -6.97
C PRO A 127 -25.54 38.98 -7.48
N ALA A 128 -26.61 38.20 -7.62
CA ALA A 128 -26.54 36.82 -8.12
C ALA A 128 -25.97 36.75 -9.56
N PRO A 129 -25.21 35.69 -9.91
CA PRO A 129 -24.66 35.52 -11.25
C PRO A 129 -25.76 35.13 -12.26
N GLY A 130 -26.23 36.11 -13.05
CA GLY A 130 -26.89 35.89 -14.35
C GLY A 130 -28.34 35.34 -14.34
N ARG A 131 -29.23 36.08 -15.04
CA ARG A 131 -30.67 35.87 -15.29
C ARG A 131 -31.59 35.94 -14.07
N ALA A 132 -32.12 37.16 -13.86
CA ALA A 132 -33.36 37.41 -13.15
C ALA A 132 -34.49 36.52 -13.73
N GLY A 133 -34.89 35.50 -12.97
CA GLY A 133 -35.96 34.60 -13.35
C GLY A 133 -36.02 33.39 -12.43
N ASP A 134 -37.05 33.36 -11.60
CA ASP A 134 -37.46 32.33 -10.61
C ASP A 134 -36.63 32.22 -9.32
N GLY A 135 -37.17 32.87 -8.28
CA GLY A 135 -36.73 32.77 -6.88
C GLY A 135 -35.51 33.62 -6.58
N ASP A 136 -35.65 34.60 -5.69
CA ASP A 136 -34.53 35.38 -5.16
C ASP A 136 -33.71 34.45 -4.24
N ASP A 137 -32.91 33.56 -4.83
CA ASP A 137 -31.99 32.71 -4.07
C ASP A 137 -30.85 33.60 -3.59
N GLU A 138 -31.10 34.23 -2.44
CA GLU A 138 -30.20 35.18 -1.78
C GLU A 138 -28.81 34.59 -1.46
N LEU A 139 -28.64 33.27 -1.56
CA LEU A 139 -27.38 32.54 -1.37
C LEU A 139 -26.79 31.99 -2.68
N ALA A 140 -27.33 32.35 -3.84
CA ALA A 140 -26.77 31.98 -5.14
C ALA A 140 -25.27 32.33 -5.28
N PRO A 141 -24.78 33.52 -4.83
CA PRO A 141 -23.34 33.81 -4.84
C PRO A 141 -22.53 32.83 -4.01
N LEU A 142 -23.02 32.43 -2.83
CA LEU A 142 -22.34 31.48 -1.96
C LEU A 142 -22.28 30.09 -2.57
N LYS A 143 -23.40 29.61 -3.13
CA LYS A 143 -23.45 28.31 -3.82
C LYS A 143 -22.46 28.26 -4.98
N HIS A 144 -22.40 29.32 -5.79
CA HIS A 144 -21.43 29.46 -6.88
C HIS A 144 -19.98 29.38 -6.38
N VAL A 145 -19.64 30.11 -5.31
CA VAL A 145 -18.29 30.08 -4.72
C VAL A 145 -17.94 28.70 -4.15
N LEU A 146 -18.88 28.02 -3.50
CA LEU A 146 -18.64 26.68 -2.94
C LEU A 146 -18.41 25.62 -4.03
N GLU A 147 -19.07 25.76 -5.19
CA GLU A 147 -18.86 24.91 -6.36
C GLU A 147 -17.52 25.21 -7.05
N LEU A 148 -17.18 26.49 -7.20
CA LEU A 148 -15.93 26.94 -7.80
C LEU A 148 -14.70 26.61 -6.94
N ALA A 149 -14.82 26.76 -5.62
CA ALA A 149 -13.73 26.67 -4.65
C ALA A 149 -14.00 25.62 -3.56
N PRO A 150 -14.23 24.34 -3.91
CA PRO A 150 -14.68 23.33 -2.96
C PRO A 150 -13.63 22.99 -1.89
N ARG A 151 -12.36 23.36 -2.11
CA ARG A 151 -11.23 23.10 -1.21
C ARG A 151 -10.86 24.31 -0.34
N HIS A 152 -11.46 25.47 -0.57
CA HIS A 152 -11.14 26.70 0.14
C HIS A 152 -12.09 26.92 1.32
N ALA A 153 -11.61 27.61 2.34
CA ALA A 153 -12.47 28.11 3.40
C ALA A 153 -13.25 29.32 2.86
N VAL A 154 -14.54 29.42 3.20
CA VAL A 154 -15.47 30.47 2.79
C VAL A 154 -16.15 31.00 4.04
N LEU A 155 -15.91 32.26 4.33
CA LEU A 155 -16.60 33.04 5.36
C LEU A 155 -17.67 33.89 4.68
N ALA A 156 -18.89 33.88 5.22
CA ALA A 156 -19.95 34.75 4.76
C ALA A 156 -19.92 36.09 5.51
N LEU A 157 -20.04 37.20 4.79
CA LEU A 157 -20.19 38.52 5.36
C LEU A 157 -21.63 38.97 5.17
N THR A 158 -22.30 39.31 6.27
CA THR A 158 -23.71 39.70 6.32
C THR A 158 -23.90 41.04 7.07
N ALA A 159 -25.06 41.68 6.92
CA ALA A 159 -25.40 42.91 7.63
C ALA A 159 -25.87 42.61 9.07
N SER A 160 -25.60 43.50 10.02
CA SER A 160 -26.10 43.39 11.39
C SER A 160 -27.62 43.53 11.43
N GLY A 161 -28.27 42.41 11.73
CA GLY A 161 -29.71 42.26 11.65
C GLY A 161 -30.14 41.04 10.86
N ASP A 162 -29.24 40.48 10.03
CA ASP A 162 -29.54 39.33 9.19
C ASP A 162 -28.79 38.05 9.66
N ALA A 163 -29.06 37.67 10.91
CA ALA A 163 -28.52 36.47 11.52
C ALA A 163 -29.11 35.18 10.90
N GLU A 164 -30.34 35.25 10.41
CA GLU A 164 -31.00 34.10 9.76
C GLU A 164 -30.28 33.72 8.47
N ARG A 165 -29.94 34.70 7.62
CA ARG A 165 -29.16 34.46 6.40
C ARG A 165 -27.73 34.01 6.69
N GLY A 166 -27.09 34.54 7.74
CA GLY A 166 -25.79 34.05 8.21
C GLY A 166 -25.83 32.57 8.63
N ALA A 167 -26.84 32.19 9.40
CA ALA A 167 -27.06 30.80 9.81
C ALA A 167 -27.36 29.89 8.61
N GLU A 168 -28.09 30.39 7.62
CA GLU A 168 -28.34 29.66 6.38
C GLU A 168 -27.10 29.49 5.52
N ALA A 169 -26.24 30.50 5.42
CA ALA A 169 -24.96 30.41 4.74
C ALA A 169 -24.09 29.27 5.30
N VAL A 170 -24.04 29.14 6.63
CA VAL A 170 -23.34 28.02 7.29
C VAL A 170 -23.98 26.67 6.96
N ARG A 171 -25.32 26.60 6.91
CA ARG A 171 -26.06 25.39 6.53
C ARG A 171 -25.75 24.94 5.09
N VAL A 172 -25.54 25.89 4.19
CA VAL A 172 -25.21 25.65 2.77
C VAL A 172 -23.73 25.28 2.58
N GLY A 173 -22.84 25.68 3.49
CA GLY A 173 -21.45 25.22 3.50
C GLY A 173 -20.38 26.26 3.83
N ALA A 174 -20.75 27.50 4.15
CA ALA A 174 -19.82 28.47 4.71
C ALA A 174 -19.25 27.97 6.05
N GLN A 175 -17.99 28.28 6.34
CA GLN A 175 -17.31 27.84 7.56
C GLN A 175 -17.76 28.61 8.80
N ASP A 176 -18.16 29.87 8.59
CA ASP A 176 -18.75 30.77 9.58
C ASP A 176 -19.36 31.98 8.87
N TYR A 177 -20.08 32.83 9.62
CA TYR A 177 -20.52 34.14 9.14
C TYR A 177 -20.05 35.27 10.07
N LEU A 178 -19.86 36.46 9.50
CA LEU A 178 -19.42 37.67 10.20
C LEU A 178 -20.38 38.82 9.88
N PHE A 179 -20.59 39.73 10.85
CA PHE A 179 -21.37 40.95 10.65
C PHE A 179 -20.45 42.10 10.23
N ARG A 180 -20.80 42.81 9.14
CA ARG A 180 -19.98 43.86 8.52
C ARG A 180 -19.58 44.99 9.46
N ASP A 181 -20.49 45.44 10.30
CA ASP A 181 -20.35 46.56 11.23
C ASP A 181 -19.67 46.17 12.56
N GLU A 182 -19.64 44.88 12.89
CA GLU A 182 -18.96 44.34 14.08
C GLU A 182 -17.54 43.82 13.76
N LEU A 183 -17.08 43.96 12.52
CA LEU A 183 -15.75 43.51 12.11
C LEU A 183 -14.65 44.33 12.79
N ASP A 184 -13.86 43.66 13.62
CA ASP A 184 -12.54 44.12 14.03
C ASP A 184 -11.43 43.18 13.52
N GLY A 185 -10.19 43.65 13.50
CA GLY A 185 -9.07 42.90 12.94
C GLY A 185 -8.70 41.65 13.70
N ARG A 186 -8.98 41.62 15.01
CA ARG A 186 -8.72 40.45 15.85
C ARG A 186 -9.76 39.37 15.57
N LEU A 187 -11.03 39.74 15.48
CA LEU A 187 -12.15 38.87 15.14
C LEU A 187 -11.97 38.31 13.75
N LEU A 188 -11.66 39.15 12.75
CA LEU A 188 -11.45 38.69 11.37
C LEU A 188 -10.24 37.76 11.25
N SER A 189 -9.08 38.14 11.82
CA SER A 189 -7.88 37.28 11.81
C SER A 189 -8.15 35.94 12.50
N ARG A 190 -8.89 35.96 13.61
CA ARG A 190 -9.33 34.77 14.33
C ARG A 190 -10.24 33.90 13.46
N ALA A 191 -11.29 34.48 12.88
CA ALA A 191 -12.26 33.78 12.04
C ALA A 191 -11.61 33.14 10.82
N ILE A 192 -10.72 33.86 10.14
CA ILE A 192 -9.95 33.33 8.99
C ILE A 192 -9.12 32.12 9.41
N ARG A 193 -8.36 32.23 10.50
CA ARG A 193 -7.52 31.11 10.97
C ARG A 193 -8.38 29.90 11.34
N TYR A 194 -9.48 30.10 12.07
CA TYR A 194 -10.38 29.00 12.41
C TYR A 194 -11.03 28.37 11.18
N ALA A 195 -11.50 29.17 10.23
CA ALA A 195 -12.12 28.68 9.00
C ALA A 195 -11.14 27.87 8.15
N VAL A 196 -9.90 28.37 7.99
CA VAL A 196 -8.83 27.66 7.28
C VAL A 196 -8.49 26.34 7.96
N GLU A 197 -8.30 26.33 9.28
CA GLU A 197 -7.98 25.11 10.01
C GLU A 197 -9.15 24.10 9.98
N ARG A 198 -10.40 24.55 10.12
CA ARG A 198 -11.58 23.69 9.93
C ARG A 198 -11.61 23.06 8.56
N LYS A 199 -11.45 23.87 7.50
CA LYS A 199 -11.49 23.37 6.12
C LYS A 199 -10.36 22.38 5.84
N ARG A 200 -9.16 22.63 6.39
CA ARG A 200 -8.03 21.70 6.31
C ARG A 200 -8.34 20.38 7.00
N SER A 201 -8.90 20.41 8.22
CA SER A 201 -9.34 19.22 8.94
C SER A 201 -10.39 18.44 8.16
N ASP A 202 -11.47 19.09 7.72
CA ASP A 202 -12.54 18.44 6.95
C ASP A 202 -12.00 17.79 5.66
N THR A 203 -11.11 18.49 4.95
CA THR A 203 -10.50 17.97 3.72
C THR A 203 -9.56 16.79 4.01
N ALA A 204 -8.81 16.84 5.11
CA ALA A 204 -7.93 15.75 5.52
C ALA A 204 -8.75 14.51 5.92
N GLU A 205 -9.83 14.68 6.69
CA GLU A 205 -10.74 13.61 7.07
C GLU A 205 -11.40 12.96 5.87
N ARG A 206 -11.90 13.75 4.90
CA ARG A 206 -12.46 13.23 3.64
C ARG A 206 -11.44 12.42 2.86
N ARG A 207 -10.21 12.93 2.70
CA ARG A 207 -9.13 12.20 2.00
C ARG A 207 -8.78 10.89 2.70
N LEU A 208 -8.75 10.87 4.04
CA LEU A 208 -8.52 9.66 4.81
C LEU A 208 -9.66 8.66 4.65
N ALA A 209 -10.92 9.12 4.66
CA ALA A 209 -12.09 8.27 4.45
C ALA A 209 -12.10 7.65 3.04
N GLU A 210 -11.90 8.46 2.00
CA GLU A 210 -11.78 7.99 0.62
C GLU A 210 -10.61 7.01 0.44
N GLY A 211 -9.46 7.31 1.05
CA GLY A 211 -8.29 6.43 1.03
C GLY A 211 -8.56 5.09 1.71
N LYS A 212 -9.25 5.09 2.85
CA LYS A 212 -9.66 3.86 3.55
C LYS A 212 -10.65 3.04 2.73
N LEU A 213 -11.64 3.67 2.10
CA LEU A 213 -12.62 2.98 1.25
C LEU A 213 -11.93 2.28 0.07
N ARG A 214 -11.10 3.02 -0.67
CA ARG A 214 -10.30 2.46 -1.78
C ARG A 214 -9.41 1.31 -1.31
N ALA A 215 -8.73 1.46 -0.17
CA ALA A 215 -7.89 0.40 0.38
C ALA A 215 -8.69 -0.87 0.76
N GLN A 216 -9.91 -0.72 1.27
CA GLN A 216 -10.79 -1.85 1.59
C GLN A 216 -11.30 -2.57 0.34
N GLU A 217 -11.69 -1.83 -0.70
CA GLU A 217 -12.10 -2.40 -1.99
C GLU A 217 -10.95 -3.18 -2.63
N ASN A 218 -9.78 -2.57 -2.66
CA ASN A 218 -8.52 -3.16 -3.13
C ASN A 218 -8.19 -4.47 -2.41
N ALA A 219 -8.16 -4.47 -1.07
CA ALA A 219 -7.87 -5.66 -0.27
C ALA A 219 -8.91 -6.78 -0.47
N ARG A 220 -10.17 -6.43 -0.78
CA ARG A 220 -11.21 -7.41 -1.08
C ARG A 220 -11.03 -8.05 -2.46
N LEU A 221 -10.65 -7.25 -3.46
CA LEU A 221 -10.33 -7.73 -4.80
C LEU A 221 -9.11 -8.65 -4.77
N GLU A 222 -8.01 -8.24 -4.13
CA GLU A 222 -6.81 -9.05 -3.95
C GLU A 222 -7.13 -10.42 -3.35
N ARG A 223 -7.88 -10.45 -2.24
CA ARG A 223 -8.27 -11.71 -1.58
C ARG A 223 -9.16 -12.59 -2.48
N GLY A 224 -9.99 -11.99 -3.32
CA GLY A 224 -10.84 -12.73 -4.25
C GLY A 224 -10.08 -13.31 -5.44
N LEU A 225 -8.94 -12.71 -5.81
CA LEU A 225 -8.13 -13.12 -6.96
C LEU A 225 -7.09 -14.18 -6.59
N LEU A 226 -6.54 -14.15 -5.37
CA LEU A 226 -5.60 -15.17 -4.91
C LEU A 226 -6.25 -16.56 -4.77
N PRO A 227 -5.53 -17.66 -5.09
CA PRO A 227 -6.07 -19.01 -5.00
C PRO A 227 -6.36 -19.41 -3.55
N THR A 228 -7.47 -20.14 -3.36
CA THR A 228 -7.64 -20.99 -2.19
C THR A 228 -7.12 -22.39 -2.55
N PRO A 229 -6.11 -22.94 -1.85
CA PRO A 229 -5.55 -24.25 -2.15
C PRO A 229 -6.61 -25.33 -1.93
N LEU A 230 -6.72 -26.28 -2.86
CA LEU A 230 -7.65 -27.41 -2.76
C LEU A 230 -6.89 -28.66 -2.34
N LEU A 231 -6.66 -28.83 -1.05
CA LEU A 231 -5.82 -29.89 -0.49
C LEU A 231 -6.57 -30.83 0.45
N ASP A 232 -7.91 -30.83 0.42
CA ASP A 232 -8.71 -31.68 1.31
C ASP A 232 -8.33 -33.16 1.19
N GLY A 233 -8.03 -33.78 2.33
CA GLY A 233 -7.57 -35.16 2.43
C GLY A 233 -6.10 -35.39 2.08
N SER A 234 -5.32 -34.34 1.81
CA SER A 234 -3.85 -34.42 1.67
C SER A 234 -3.17 -34.45 3.04
N ALA A 235 -2.04 -35.15 3.14
CA ALA A 235 -1.12 -35.06 4.29
C ALA A 235 -0.12 -33.90 4.17
N LEU A 236 -0.12 -33.19 3.04
CA LEU A 236 0.78 -32.07 2.79
C LEU A 236 0.27 -30.81 3.49
N ARG A 237 1.19 -30.04 4.06
CA ARG A 237 0.89 -28.68 4.54
C ARG A 237 1.26 -27.67 3.47
N PHE A 238 0.52 -26.58 3.43
CA PHE A 238 0.67 -25.51 2.45
C PHE A 238 0.93 -24.19 3.16
N ALA A 239 1.84 -23.40 2.61
CA ALA A 239 2.02 -21.99 2.93
C ALA A 239 2.32 -21.22 1.65
N ALA A 240 1.86 -19.98 1.55
CA ALA A 240 2.16 -19.15 0.39
C ALA A 240 2.25 -17.67 0.77
N ARG A 241 3.14 -16.95 0.10
CA ARG A 241 3.29 -15.51 0.25
C ARG A 241 3.34 -14.88 -1.12
N TYR A 242 2.51 -13.86 -1.28
CA TYR A 242 2.44 -13.02 -2.47
C TYR A 242 2.67 -11.58 -2.05
N ARG A 243 3.51 -10.86 -2.79
CA ARG A 243 3.73 -9.43 -2.60
C ARG A 243 3.90 -8.78 -3.97
N PRO A 244 3.00 -7.88 -4.37
CA PRO A 244 3.20 -7.12 -5.60
C PRO A 244 4.36 -6.13 -5.41
N GLY A 245 5.20 -5.96 -6.43
CA GLY A 245 6.38 -5.07 -6.39
C GLY A 245 5.99 -3.59 -6.31
N ARG A 246 4.84 -3.21 -6.88
CA ARG A 246 4.36 -1.82 -6.84
C ARG A 246 3.46 -1.58 -5.64
N SER A 247 3.81 -0.56 -4.85
CA SER A 247 3.04 -0.08 -3.68
C SER A 247 1.59 0.39 -3.96
N ARG A 248 1.13 0.35 -5.22
CA ARG A 248 -0.25 0.64 -5.64
C ARG A 248 -0.87 -0.40 -6.58
N ALA A 249 -0.14 -1.44 -6.99
CA ALA A 249 -0.72 -2.52 -7.80
C ALA A 249 -1.40 -3.52 -6.86
N LEU A 250 -2.61 -3.96 -7.23
CA LEU A 250 -3.34 -4.99 -6.49
C LEU A 250 -2.77 -6.37 -6.75
N LEU A 251 -2.41 -6.59 -7.99
CA LEU A 251 -1.93 -7.84 -8.52
C LEU A 251 -0.88 -7.49 -9.58
N GLY A 252 -0.04 -8.47 -9.85
CA GLY A 252 1.12 -8.39 -10.70
C GLY A 252 1.21 -9.65 -11.56
N GLY A 253 2.30 -9.78 -12.32
CA GLY A 253 2.49 -10.87 -13.30
C GLY A 253 2.56 -12.26 -12.68
N ASP A 254 2.97 -12.32 -11.41
CA ASP A 254 3.13 -13.54 -10.61
C ASP A 254 1.80 -14.24 -10.24
N PHE A 255 1.74 -15.56 -10.46
CA PHE A 255 0.59 -16.41 -10.11
C PHE A 255 1.02 -17.77 -9.58
N TYR A 256 0.19 -18.39 -8.75
CA TYR A 256 0.41 -19.74 -8.25
C TYR A 256 -0.91 -20.45 -8.01
N ASP A 257 -0.87 -21.78 -7.88
CA ASP A 257 -2.01 -22.56 -7.45
C ASP A 257 -1.61 -23.94 -6.89
N THR A 258 -2.52 -24.59 -6.17
CA THR A 258 -2.36 -25.97 -5.70
C THR A 258 -3.70 -26.68 -5.62
N VAL A 259 -3.77 -27.87 -6.20
CA VAL A 259 -4.98 -28.70 -6.27
C VAL A 259 -4.64 -30.18 -6.10
N ARG A 260 -5.47 -30.89 -5.33
CA ARG A 260 -5.47 -32.34 -5.21
C ARG A 260 -6.54 -32.92 -6.14
N THR A 261 -6.14 -33.86 -6.99
CA THR A 261 -7.04 -34.59 -7.88
C THR A 261 -7.63 -35.83 -7.20
N PRO A 262 -8.72 -36.43 -7.72
CA PRO A 262 -9.40 -37.57 -7.09
C PRO A 262 -8.55 -38.83 -6.93
N ASP A 263 -7.53 -39.01 -7.76
CA ASP A 263 -6.53 -40.10 -7.66
C ASP A 263 -5.56 -39.91 -6.48
N GLY A 264 -5.63 -38.75 -5.80
CA GLY A 264 -4.82 -38.40 -4.65
C GLY A 264 -3.54 -37.64 -5.00
N THR A 265 -3.24 -37.43 -6.28
CA THR A 265 -2.09 -36.65 -6.74
C THR A 265 -2.28 -35.19 -6.33
N VAL A 266 -1.21 -34.55 -5.86
CA VAL A 266 -1.21 -33.11 -5.54
C VAL A 266 -0.43 -32.37 -6.59
N HIS A 267 -1.11 -31.49 -7.32
CA HIS A 267 -0.51 -30.62 -8.31
C HIS A 267 -0.27 -29.24 -7.70
N ALA A 268 0.87 -28.65 -7.98
CA ALA A 268 1.17 -27.28 -7.64
C ALA A 268 1.85 -26.58 -8.80
N MET A 269 1.62 -25.27 -8.91
CA MET A 269 2.24 -24.47 -9.93
C MET A 269 2.57 -23.07 -9.42
N ILE A 270 3.58 -22.48 -10.03
CA ILE A 270 3.92 -21.08 -9.91
C ILE A 270 4.37 -20.57 -11.29
N GLY A 271 4.08 -19.33 -11.61
CA GLY A 271 4.49 -18.71 -12.84
C GLY A 271 4.56 -17.20 -12.70
N ASP A 272 5.14 -16.60 -13.72
CA ASP A 272 5.29 -15.16 -13.84
C ASP A 272 5.12 -14.75 -15.31
N VAL A 273 4.29 -13.74 -15.55
CA VAL A 273 4.06 -13.12 -16.86
C VAL A 273 5.02 -11.96 -17.01
N CYS A 274 5.82 -11.96 -18.08
CA CYS A 274 6.78 -10.89 -18.28
C CYS A 274 6.08 -9.53 -18.45
N GLY A 275 6.67 -8.50 -17.83
CA GLY A 275 6.08 -7.17 -17.80
C GLY A 275 5.53 -6.83 -16.42
N HIS A 276 4.81 -5.73 -16.31
CA HIS A 276 4.25 -5.30 -15.03
C HIS A 276 3.01 -4.44 -15.25
N GLY A 277 1.91 -4.79 -14.60
CA GLY A 277 0.70 -4.02 -14.82
C GLY A 277 -0.59 -4.83 -14.68
N PRO A 278 -1.71 -4.14 -14.91
CA PRO A 278 -3.03 -4.78 -14.82
C PRO A 278 -3.25 -5.83 -15.91
N ASP A 279 -2.64 -5.67 -17.09
CA ASP A 279 -2.86 -6.58 -18.23
C ASP A 279 -2.09 -7.90 -18.00
N GLU A 280 -0.84 -7.83 -17.57
CA GLU A 280 -0.03 -8.99 -17.21
C GLU A 280 -0.63 -9.75 -16.01
N ALA A 281 -1.14 -8.99 -15.04
CA ALA A 281 -1.83 -9.57 -13.90
C ALA A 281 -3.14 -10.29 -14.28
N ALA A 282 -3.92 -9.74 -15.23
CA ALA A 282 -5.11 -10.38 -15.74
C ALA A 282 -4.76 -11.71 -16.44
N LEU A 283 -3.72 -11.68 -17.30
CA LEU A 283 -3.23 -12.87 -17.98
C LEU A 283 -2.74 -13.94 -16.99
N GLY A 284 -2.02 -13.56 -15.93
CA GLY A 284 -1.60 -14.49 -14.87
C GLY A 284 -2.80 -15.17 -14.18
N VAL A 285 -3.88 -14.42 -13.93
CA VAL A 285 -5.14 -14.96 -13.38
C VAL A 285 -5.79 -15.94 -14.35
N GLU A 286 -5.83 -15.63 -15.64
CA GLU A 286 -6.40 -16.48 -16.69
C GLU A 286 -5.63 -17.80 -16.81
N LEU A 287 -4.30 -17.75 -16.87
CA LEU A 287 -3.43 -18.93 -16.94
C LEU A 287 -3.59 -19.82 -15.71
N ARG A 288 -3.67 -19.24 -14.52
CA ARG A 288 -3.92 -19.97 -13.28
C ARG A 288 -5.27 -20.68 -13.29
N ILE A 289 -6.34 -19.99 -13.70
CA ILE A 289 -7.69 -20.57 -13.76
C ILE A 289 -7.75 -21.68 -14.80
N ALA A 290 -7.15 -21.46 -15.99
CA ALA A 290 -7.04 -22.46 -17.03
C ALA A 290 -6.28 -23.69 -16.53
N TRP A 291 -5.11 -23.50 -15.88
CA TRP A 291 -4.31 -24.58 -15.31
C TRP A 291 -5.17 -25.43 -14.35
N ARG A 292 -5.85 -24.78 -13.39
CA ARG A 292 -6.68 -25.47 -12.40
C ARG A 292 -7.80 -26.27 -13.06
N ALA A 293 -8.49 -25.68 -14.04
CA ALA A 293 -9.58 -26.35 -14.74
C ALA A 293 -9.08 -27.57 -15.54
N LEU A 294 -7.97 -27.43 -16.26
CA LEU A 294 -7.37 -28.50 -17.05
C LEU A 294 -6.84 -29.64 -16.16
N THR A 295 -6.20 -29.31 -15.03
CA THR A 295 -5.76 -30.31 -14.04
C THR A 295 -6.93 -31.08 -13.45
N LEU A 296 -8.02 -30.39 -13.08
CA LEU A 296 -9.23 -31.04 -12.58
C LEU A 296 -9.94 -31.89 -13.65
N ALA A 297 -9.80 -31.53 -14.93
CA ALA A 297 -10.25 -32.34 -16.06
C ALA A 297 -9.34 -33.54 -16.37
N GLY A 298 -8.23 -33.70 -15.65
CA GLY A 298 -7.31 -34.82 -15.79
C GLY A 298 -6.21 -34.63 -16.84
N LEU A 299 -6.05 -33.42 -17.39
CA LEU A 299 -4.88 -33.12 -18.22
C LEU A 299 -3.64 -32.95 -17.34
N CYS A 300 -2.51 -33.42 -17.85
CA CYS A 300 -1.22 -33.33 -17.16
C CYS A 300 -0.06 -33.16 -18.14
N GLY A 301 1.08 -32.70 -17.62
CA GLY A 301 2.35 -32.64 -18.34
C GLY A 301 2.34 -31.82 -19.62
N ASP A 302 3.03 -32.31 -20.65
CA ASP A 302 3.25 -31.61 -21.93
C ASP A 302 1.94 -31.19 -22.61
N GLN A 303 0.87 -31.99 -22.47
CA GLN A 303 -0.44 -31.66 -23.02
C GLN A 303 -1.07 -30.47 -22.32
N LEU A 304 -1.02 -30.45 -20.98
CA LEU A 304 -1.53 -29.31 -20.19
C LEU A 304 -0.75 -28.04 -20.53
N LEU A 305 0.58 -28.12 -20.60
CA LEU A 305 1.45 -26.98 -20.90
C LEU A 305 1.24 -26.47 -22.33
N SER A 306 1.03 -27.36 -23.30
CA SER A 306 0.66 -27.00 -24.67
C SER A 306 -0.68 -26.26 -24.73
N THR A 307 -1.67 -26.68 -23.94
CA THR A 307 -2.96 -25.97 -23.86
C THR A 307 -2.81 -24.60 -23.18
N LEU A 308 -1.99 -24.49 -22.13
CA LEU A 308 -1.70 -23.19 -21.52
C LEU A 308 -0.97 -22.23 -22.46
N GLN A 309 -0.05 -22.74 -23.28
CA GLN A 309 0.58 -21.95 -24.34
C GLN A 309 -0.48 -21.39 -25.30
N GLN A 310 -1.46 -22.21 -25.71
CA GLN A 310 -2.54 -21.71 -26.57
C GLN A 310 -3.37 -20.63 -25.88
N VAL A 311 -3.72 -20.80 -24.60
CA VAL A 311 -4.43 -19.75 -23.83
C VAL A 311 -3.61 -18.45 -23.81
N LEU A 312 -2.33 -18.54 -23.46
CA LEU A 312 -1.43 -17.38 -23.44
C LEU A 312 -1.37 -16.68 -24.79
N GLU A 313 -1.18 -17.44 -25.87
CA GLU A 313 -1.04 -16.90 -27.24
C GLU A 313 -2.30 -16.18 -27.73
N HIS A 314 -3.49 -16.57 -27.25
CA HIS A 314 -4.77 -15.97 -27.64
C HIS A 314 -5.15 -14.76 -26.78
N GLU A 315 -4.82 -14.77 -25.49
CA GLU A 315 -5.22 -13.72 -24.55
C GLU A 315 -4.19 -12.59 -24.45
N ARG A 316 -2.91 -12.83 -24.80
CA ARG A 316 -1.88 -11.78 -24.77
C ARG A 316 -2.19 -10.64 -25.74
N SER A 317 -1.91 -9.42 -25.29
CA SER A 317 -2.09 -8.20 -26.10
C SER A 317 -0.97 -7.94 -27.10
N ASP A 318 0.21 -8.53 -26.88
CA ASP A 318 1.41 -8.39 -27.70
C ASP A 318 2.13 -9.75 -27.86
N GLU A 319 2.76 -9.98 -29.01
CA GLU A 319 3.55 -11.19 -29.30
C GLU A 319 4.82 -11.29 -28.44
N GLU A 320 5.31 -10.17 -27.91
CA GLU A 320 6.47 -10.14 -26.99
C GLU A 320 6.13 -10.64 -25.58
N ILE A 321 4.85 -10.78 -25.22
CA ILE A 321 4.43 -11.28 -23.92
C ILE A 321 4.61 -12.81 -23.85
N PHE A 322 5.32 -13.24 -22.81
CA PHE A 322 5.57 -14.64 -22.46
C PHE A 322 5.35 -14.86 -20.96
N ALA A 323 5.23 -16.13 -20.55
CA ALA A 323 5.13 -16.49 -19.14
C ALA A 323 6.10 -17.62 -18.78
N THR A 324 6.85 -17.44 -17.70
CA THR A 324 7.60 -18.54 -17.09
C THR A 324 6.66 -19.38 -16.23
N LEU A 325 6.89 -20.69 -16.18
CA LEU A 325 6.06 -21.61 -15.40
C LEU A 325 6.86 -22.76 -14.80
N CYS A 326 6.63 -23.05 -13.52
CA CYS A 326 7.03 -24.28 -12.86
C CYS A 326 5.77 -25.02 -12.39
N THR A 327 5.64 -26.28 -12.78
CA THR A 327 4.54 -27.14 -12.29
C THR A 327 5.12 -28.45 -11.77
N VAL A 328 4.55 -28.91 -10.66
CA VAL A 328 4.89 -30.18 -10.02
C VAL A 328 3.66 -31.04 -9.82
N ASP A 329 3.79 -32.34 -10.07
CA ASP A 329 2.81 -33.37 -9.73
C ASP A 329 3.39 -34.26 -8.64
N ILE A 330 2.79 -34.28 -7.46
CA ILE A 330 3.29 -35.04 -6.31
C ILE A 330 2.43 -36.28 -6.17
N ALA A 331 3.06 -37.46 -6.26
CA ALA A 331 2.39 -38.74 -6.21
C ALA A 331 1.52 -38.87 -4.93
N PRO A 332 0.43 -39.66 -4.94
CA PRO A 332 -0.44 -39.83 -3.78
C PRO A 332 0.29 -40.32 -2.52
N ASP A 333 1.38 -41.08 -2.71
CA ASP A 333 2.23 -41.53 -1.62
C ASP A 333 3.11 -40.43 -1.03
N GLY A 334 3.20 -39.26 -1.68
CA GLY A 334 3.96 -38.06 -1.37
C GLY A 334 5.48 -38.19 -1.48
N ARG A 335 6.01 -39.27 -2.05
CA ARG A 335 7.45 -39.61 -2.01
C ARG A 335 8.18 -39.26 -3.29
N ARG A 336 7.44 -39.13 -4.39
CA ARG A 336 7.95 -38.81 -5.73
C ARG A 336 7.15 -37.67 -6.33
N ALA A 337 7.79 -36.92 -7.21
CA ALA A 337 7.13 -35.89 -7.98
C ALA A 337 7.65 -35.83 -9.41
N GLY A 338 6.77 -35.43 -10.33
CA GLY A 338 7.15 -34.91 -11.63
C GLY A 338 7.38 -33.41 -11.56
N LEU A 339 8.41 -32.91 -12.24
CA LEU A 339 8.72 -31.51 -12.40
C LEU A 339 8.71 -31.15 -13.88
N TYR A 340 8.07 -30.02 -14.20
CA TYR A 340 8.13 -29.38 -15.51
C TYR A 340 8.49 -27.91 -15.34
N LEU A 341 9.42 -27.44 -16.17
CA LEU A 341 9.89 -26.05 -16.17
C LEU A 341 9.76 -25.47 -17.57
N ALA A 342 9.02 -24.37 -17.69
CA ALA A 342 8.93 -23.51 -18.86
C ALA A 342 9.66 -22.20 -18.56
N GLY A 343 10.97 -22.15 -18.79
CA GLY A 343 11.82 -20.97 -18.52
C GLY A 343 11.89 -20.49 -17.06
N HIS A 344 11.26 -21.19 -16.11
CA HIS A 344 11.10 -20.74 -14.73
C HIS A 344 12.23 -21.22 -13.81
N PRO A 345 12.65 -20.45 -12.79
CA PRO A 345 13.67 -20.87 -11.83
C PRO A 345 13.43 -22.25 -11.20
N ALA A 346 14.51 -23.01 -11.00
CA ALA A 346 14.43 -24.33 -10.39
C ALA A 346 13.92 -24.23 -8.93
N PRO A 347 12.90 -25.02 -8.53
CA PRO A 347 12.41 -25.04 -7.16
C PRO A 347 13.44 -25.60 -6.18
N LEU A 348 13.33 -25.21 -4.92
CA LEU A 348 14.23 -25.60 -3.84
C LEU A 348 13.60 -26.72 -3.02
N VAL A 349 14.34 -27.81 -2.76
CA VAL A 349 13.95 -28.86 -1.84
C VAL A 349 14.85 -28.88 -0.60
N ALA A 350 14.23 -28.91 0.58
CA ALA A 350 14.89 -29.17 1.84
C ALA A 350 14.46 -30.55 2.37
N ARG A 351 15.41 -31.27 2.96
CA ARG A 351 15.19 -32.59 3.58
C ARG A 351 15.90 -32.63 4.94
N PRO A 352 15.39 -33.38 5.93
CA PRO A 352 16.04 -33.50 7.22
C PRO A 352 17.52 -33.90 7.11
N GLY A 353 18.39 -33.22 7.85
CA GLY A 353 19.83 -33.50 7.90
C GLY A 353 20.60 -33.22 6.60
N ARG A 354 19.98 -32.61 5.58
CA ARG A 354 20.64 -32.25 4.32
C ARG A 354 20.58 -30.75 4.09
N ARG A 355 21.59 -30.22 3.38
CA ARG A 355 21.54 -28.84 2.87
C ARG A 355 20.36 -28.71 1.89
N PRO A 356 19.58 -27.61 1.91
CA PRO A 356 18.64 -27.31 0.84
C PRO A 356 19.33 -27.31 -0.53
N GLN A 357 18.66 -27.82 -1.55
CA GLN A 357 19.20 -28.00 -2.90
C GLN A 357 18.16 -27.61 -3.93
N LEU A 358 18.58 -26.97 -5.02
CA LEU A 358 17.74 -26.75 -6.19
C LEU A 358 17.46 -28.10 -6.88
N LEU A 359 16.25 -28.26 -7.39
CA LEU A 359 15.90 -29.39 -8.24
C LEU A 359 16.58 -29.29 -9.62
N PRO A 360 16.67 -30.40 -10.38
CA PRO A 360 17.34 -30.41 -11.68
C PRO A 360 16.76 -29.37 -12.67
N TYR A 361 17.63 -28.82 -13.52
CA TYR A 361 17.32 -27.78 -14.51
C TYR A 361 17.75 -28.14 -15.94
N ASP A 362 18.41 -29.29 -16.11
CA ASP A 362 19.06 -29.75 -17.33
C ASP A 362 18.08 -30.16 -18.44
N ASN A 363 16.81 -30.41 -18.09
CA ASN A 363 15.77 -30.84 -19.02
C ASN A 363 14.51 -29.95 -18.92
N ASN A 364 14.68 -28.64 -19.13
CA ASN A 364 13.60 -27.66 -19.18
C ASN A 364 13.13 -27.38 -20.62
N GLY A 365 11.97 -26.72 -20.75
CA GLY A 365 11.51 -26.13 -22.01
C GLY A 365 11.51 -24.60 -21.95
N PRO A 366 11.29 -23.93 -23.10
CA PRO A 366 11.22 -22.46 -23.16
C PRO A 366 10.04 -21.92 -22.34
N ALA A 367 10.05 -20.63 -22.01
CA ALA A 367 8.88 -19.96 -21.46
C ALA A 367 7.69 -20.06 -22.44
N LEU A 368 6.48 -20.10 -21.90
CA LEU A 368 5.25 -20.16 -22.69
C LEU A 368 5.13 -18.90 -23.57
N GLY A 369 4.78 -19.07 -24.85
CA GLY A 369 4.61 -17.95 -25.80
C GLY A 369 5.88 -17.54 -26.56
N LEU A 370 7.05 -18.09 -26.20
CA LEU A 370 8.30 -17.80 -26.92
C LEU A 370 8.48 -18.64 -28.18
N LEU A 371 8.15 -19.94 -28.12
CA LEU A 371 8.42 -20.89 -29.20
C LEU A 371 7.18 -21.73 -29.50
N PRO A 372 6.49 -21.49 -30.63
CA PRO A 372 5.35 -22.29 -31.05
C PRO A 372 5.70 -23.78 -31.15
N GLY A 373 4.82 -24.64 -30.62
CA GLY A 373 5.02 -26.09 -30.65
C GLY A 373 6.17 -26.62 -29.80
N ALA A 374 6.67 -25.81 -28.85
CA ALA A 374 7.60 -26.26 -27.82
C ALA A 374 7.05 -27.46 -27.04
N ARG A 375 7.98 -28.22 -26.42
CA ARG A 375 7.67 -29.34 -25.53
C ARG A 375 8.36 -29.15 -24.20
N TRP A 376 7.72 -29.66 -23.15
CA TRP A 376 8.21 -29.60 -21.78
C TRP A 376 8.32 -31.02 -21.23
N PRO A 377 9.53 -31.59 -21.20
CA PRO A 377 9.72 -32.94 -20.71
C PRO A 377 9.56 -33.02 -19.19
N ARG A 378 9.04 -34.16 -18.71
CA ARG A 378 8.87 -34.43 -17.28
C ARG A 378 10.20 -34.86 -16.67
N MET A 379 10.61 -34.21 -15.58
CA MET A 379 11.73 -34.64 -14.75
C MET A 379 11.21 -35.38 -13.52
N GLU A 380 11.72 -36.59 -13.27
CA GLU A 380 11.39 -37.36 -12.06
C GLU A 380 12.21 -36.88 -10.86
N VAL A 381 11.55 -36.69 -9.73
CA VAL A 381 12.16 -36.17 -8.50
C VAL A 381 11.81 -37.07 -7.33
N GLU A 382 12.83 -37.63 -6.69
CA GLU A 382 12.69 -38.36 -5.43
C GLU A 382 12.62 -37.38 -4.26
N LEU A 383 11.46 -37.23 -3.63
CA LEU A 383 11.27 -36.35 -2.49
C LEU A 383 11.64 -37.03 -1.16
N GLY A 384 11.30 -38.32 -1.03
CA GLY A 384 11.50 -39.10 0.19
C GLY A 384 10.32 -39.02 1.17
N ALA A 385 10.54 -39.42 2.42
CA ALA A 385 9.48 -39.48 3.43
C ALA A 385 9.15 -38.12 4.07
N GLU A 386 10.18 -37.28 4.23
CA GLU A 386 10.09 -35.97 4.88
C GLU A 386 10.83 -34.93 4.03
N TRP A 387 10.13 -33.85 3.68
CA TRP A 387 10.64 -32.82 2.79
C TRP A 387 9.84 -31.52 2.88
N SER A 388 10.44 -30.45 2.39
CA SER A 388 9.83 -29.14 2.15
C SER A 388 10.23 -28.72 0.74
N LEU A 389 9.25 -28.39 -0.09
CA LEU A 389 9.41 -28.02 -1.49
C LEU A 389 8.94 -26.57 -1.65
N MET A 390 9.85 -25.71 -2.07
CA MET A 390 9.63 -24.29 -2.26
C MET A 390 9.71 -23.93 -3.74
N LEU A 391 8.61 -23.41 -4.25
CA LEU A 391 8.46 -22.81 -5.58
C LEU A 391 8.48 -21.29 -5.39
N TYR A 392 9.18 -20.56 -6.27
CA TYR A 392 9.39 -19.12 -6.11
C TYR A 392 9.57 -18.44 -7.47
N THR A 393 9.10 -17.20 -7.58
CA THR A 393 9.35 -16.33 -8.75
C THR A 393 10.68 -15.61 -8.60
N ASP A 394 11.18 -15.05 -9.70
CA ASP A 394 12.50 -14.44 -9.74
C ASP A 394 12.63 -13.19 -8.88
N GLY A 395 11.54 -12.48 -8.58
CA GLY A 395 11.55 -11.37 -7.62
C GLY A 395 12.14 -11.72 -6.25
N LEU A 396 12.14 -13.00 -5.84
CA LEU A 396 12.83 -13.45 -4.63
C LEU A 396 14.37 -13.46 -4.75
N ILE A 397 14.91 -13.70 -5.95
CA ILE A 397 16.35 -13.79 -6.23
C ILE A 397 16.91 -12.53 -6.92
N GLU A 398 16.03 -11.69 -7.47
CA GLU A 398 16.33 -10.39 -8.08
C GLU A 398 16.69 -9.31 -7.05
N GLY A 399 16.31 -9.50 -5.78
CA GLY A 399 16.62 -8.56 -4.70
C GLY A 399 18.12 -8.30 -4.58
N ARG A 400 18.50 -7.05 -4.33
CA ARG A 400 19.91 -6.62 -4.28
C ARG A 400 20.54 -6.87 -2.91
N VAL A 401 21.84 -7.17 -2.85
CA VAL A 401 22.58 -7.39 -1.60
C VAL A 401 23.48 -6.19 -1.31
N GLY A 402 23.15 -5.44 -0.25
CA GLY A 402 23.97 -4.32 0.24
C GLY A 402 24.13 -3.17 -0.76
N ASP A 403 25.11 -2.30 -0.51
CA ASP A 403 25.37 -1.12 -1.35
C ASP A 403 26.04 -1.45 -2.69
N SER A 404 26.49 -2.71 -2.90
CA SER A 404 27.17 -3.14 -4.14
C SER A 404 26.21 -3.30 -5.32
N GLY A 405 24.90 -3.42 -5.05
CA GLY A 405 23.86 -3.56 -6.08
C GLY A 405 23.82 -4.92 -6.78
N GLU A 406 24.62 -5.90 -6.34
CA GLU A 406 24.59 -7.28 -6.86
C GLU A 406 23.29 -7.98 -6.48
N ARG A 407 22.76 -8.83 -7.38
CA ARG A 407 21.56 -9.63 -7.12
C ARG A 407 21.86 -10.75 -6.12
N LEU A 408 20.91 -11.07 -5.26
CA LEU A 408 20.99 -12.19 -4.30
C LEU A 408 21.26 -13.51 -5.02
N GLY A 409 20.59 -13.72 -6.15
CA GLY A 409 20.72 -14.92 -6.95
C GLY A 409 20.25 -16.18 -6.22
N GLN A 410 20.34 -17.32 -6.93
CA GLN A 410 19.86 -18.58 -6.38
C GLN A 410 20.74 -19.09 -5.23
N ASP A 411 22.07 -18.91 -5.30
CA ASP A 411 22.99 -19.33 -4.24
C ASP A 411 22.76 -18.56 -2.94
N GLY A 412 22.56 -17.24 -3.04
CA GLY A 412 22.22 -16.39 -1.89
C GLY A 412 20.89 -16.78 -1.27
N MET A 413 19.88 -17.09 -2.09
CA MET A 413 18.57 -17.56 -1.63
C MET A 413 18.65 -18.94 -0.97
N VAL A 414 19.39 -19.89 -1.53
CA VAL A 414 19.67 -21.21 -0.90
C VAL A 414 20.30 -21.03 0.48
N ASP A 415 21.29 -20.14 0.59
CA ASP A 415 21.96 -19.87 1.85
C ASP A 415 21.07 -19.16 2.87
N MET A 416 20.22 -18.24 2.42
CA MET A 416 19.20 -17.58 3.23
C MET A 416 18.23 -18.60 3.82
N ILE A 417 17.61 -19.44 2.99
CA ILE A 417 16.67 -20.46 3.43
C ILE A 417 17.36 -21.47 4.37
N ARG A 418 18.60 -21.87 4.08
CA ARG A 418 19.39 -22.72 4.98
C ARG A 418 19.53 -22.12 6.38
N ARG A 419 19.88 -20.83 6.49
CA ARG A 419 20.02 -20.14 7.79
C ARG A 419 18.69 -20.13 8.53
N GLN A 420 17.61 -19.73 7.86
CA GLN A 420 16.28 -19.64 8.46
C GLN A 420 15.75 -21.01 8.92
N LEU A 421 15.98 -22.07 8.12
CA LEU A 421 15.64 -23.43 8.51
C LEU A 421 16.43 -23.90 9.75
N SER A 422 17.71 -23.50 9.88
CA SER A 422 18.54 -23.82 11.05
C SER A 422 18.09 -23.13 12.33
N GLN A 423 17.39 -21.99 12.21
CA GLN A 423 16.73 -21.29 13.31
C GLN A 423 15.37 -21.90 13.69
N GLY A 424 14.94 -22.98 13.00
CA GLY A 424 13.68 -23.66 13.26
C GLY A 424 12.46 -23.05 12.57
N LEU A 425 12.65 -22.06 11.68
CA LEU A 425 11.52 -21.46 10.94
C LEU A 425 10.96 -22.46 9.92
N ARG A 426 9.63 -22.58 9.85
CA ARG A 426 8.89 -23.50 8.95
C ARG A 426 7.63 -22.83 8.41
N GLY A 427 7.05 -23.39 7.35
CA GLY A 427 5.76 -22.94 6.81
C GLY A 427 5.72 -21.43 6.53
N GLU A 428 4.62 -20.80 6.96
CA GLU A 428 4.41 -19.35 6.84
C GLU A 428 5.50 -18.48 7.47
N GLN A 429 6.13 -18.95 8.56
CA GLN A 429 7.18 -18.18 9.25
C GLN A 429 8.46 -18.13 8.42
N LEU A 430 8.80 -19.24 7.75
CA LEU A 430 9.93 -19.30 6.82
C LEU A 430 9.70 -18.37 5.64
N LEU A 431 8.53 -18.44 5.00
CA LEU A 431 8.20 -17.59 3.85
C LEU A 431 8.20 -16.10 4.22
N ARG A 432 7.65 -15.76 5.39
CA ARG A 432 7.67 -14.37 5.88
C ARG A 432 9.08 -13.87 6.13
N ALA A 433 9.94 -14.69 6.73
CA ALA A 433 11.33 -14.31 6.98
C ALA A 433 12.09 -14.11 5.67
N ALA A 434 11.96 -15.03 4.71
CA ALA A 434 12.58 -14.92 3.39
C ALA A 434 12.19 -13.64 2.65
N VAL A 435 10.89 -13.36 2.51
CA VAL A 435 10.41 -12.16 1.80
C VAL A 435 10.83 -10.86 2.52
N ASN A 436 10.83 -10.85 3.87
CA ASN A 436 11.29 -9.68 4.62
C ASN A 436 12.80 -9.44 4.48
N GLU A 437 13.61 -10.50 4.53
CA GLU A 437 15.07 -10.40 4.37
C GLU A 437 15.42 -9.86 2.97
N VAL A 438 14.77 -10.36 1.91
CA VAL A 438 14.96 -9.84 0.54
C VAL A 438 14.58 -8.35 0.43
N ARG A 439 13.49 -7.94 1.10
CA ARG A 439 13.07 -6.53 1.14
C ARG A 439 14.08 -5.63 1.85
N GLU A 440 14.60 -6.10 2.99
CA GLU A 440 15.61 -5.37 3.76
C GLU A 440 16.90 -5.23 2.95
N LEU A 441 17.34 -6.29 2.28
CA LEU A 441 18.49 -6.28 1.40
C LEU A 441 18.31 -5.31 0.23
N ASN A 442 17.10 -5.19 -0.33
CA ASN A 442 16.77 -4.23 -1.39
C ASN A 442 16.68 -2.76 -0.93
N GLY A 443 16.79 -2.49 0.38
CA GLY A 443 16.71 -1.13 0.93
C GLY A 443 15.31 -0.49 0.90
N GLY A 444 14.25 -1.27 0.67
CA GLY A 444 12.89 -0.74 0.51
C GLY A 444 11.94 -1.70 -0.20
N GLU A 445 10.90 -1.16 -0.85
CA GLU A 445 9.98 -1.97 -1.66
C GLU A 445 10.73 -2.67 -2.81
N LEU A 446 10.25 -3.85 -3.18
CA LEU A 446 10.83 -4.65 -4.27
C LEU A 446 10.48 -4.02 -5.62
N THR A 447 11.36 -4.17 -6.60
CA THR A 447 11.10 -3.66 -7.95
C THR A 447 10.16 -4.57 -8.74
N ASP A 448 10.11 -5.84 -8.35
CA ASP A 448 9.36 -6.89 -9.00
C ASP A 448 8.38 -7.57 -8.04
N ASP A 449 7.41 -8.28 -8.61
CA ASP A 449 6.48 -9.10 -7.86
C ASP A 449 7.20 -10.29 -7.23
N VAL A 450 6.71 -10.73 -6.06
CA VAL A 450 7.24 -11.92 -5.38
C VAL A 450 6.11 -12.84 -4.98
N ALA A 451 6.12 -14.03 -5.57
CA ALA A 451 5.35 -15.17 -5.15
C ALA A 451 6.28 -16.28 -4.65
N VAL A 452 5.92 -16.83 -3.49
CA VAL A 452 6.57 -18.00 -2.93
C VAL A 452 5.52 -18.97 -2.43
N LEU A 453 5.64 -20.23 -2.83
CA LEU A 453 4.77 -21.34 -2.47
C LEU A 453 5.59 -22.42 -1.78
N LEU A 454 5.11 -22.91 -0.64
CA LEU A 454 5.74 -23.98 0.13
C LEU A 454 4.77 -25.14 0.34
N LEU A 455 5.25 -26.35 0.02
CA LEU A 455 4.59 -27.60 0.39
C LEU A 455 5.51 -28.36 1.34
N ASP A 456 4.96 -28.82 2.47
CA ASP A 456 5.69 -29.61 3.45
C ASP A 456 5.08 -30.98 3.65
N ARG A 457 5.94 -31.98 3.83
CA ARG A 457 5.58 -33.29 4.32
C ARG A 457 6.47 -33.67 5.51
N GLY A 458 5.87 -33.82 6.68
CA GLY A 458 6.54 -34.38 7.87
C GLY A 458 7.65 -33.52 8.50
N MET A 459 8.01 -32.37 7.93
CA MET A 459 9.08 -31.49 8.43
C MET A 459 8.66 -30.57 9.58
#